data_AF-V4KXF7-F1
#
_entry.id   AF-V4KXF7-F1
#
_cell.length_a   1.000
_cell.length_b   1.000
_cell.length_c   1.000
_cell.angle_alpha   90.00
_cell.angle_beta   90.00
_cell.angle_gamma   90.00
#
_symmetry.space_group_name_H-M   'P 1'
#
loop_
_entity.id
_entity.type
_entity.pdbx_description
1 polymer ?
#
loop_
_entity_poly.entity_id
_entity_poly.type
_entity_poly.pdbx_seq_one_letter_code
_entity_poly.pdbx_strand_id
1 'polypeptide(L)'
;MDNPLSYVASVYEAFHDEPEKLDEFFKLAEDATANRFDEASAIAMTELMKGHQNLVQGLSVFFPNANMTSPREAAQERFESVNSHVYNSVVRILKKYENGKMLEKEMRKEVLDLVYYHEDLTGEFCRMFPPKP
;
A
#
# COMPACT_ATOMS: atom_id res chain seq x y z
N MET A 1 11.94 2.98 -18.11
CA MET A 1 10.89 2.35 -18.91
C MET A 1 9.88 3.43 -19.19
N ASP A 2 9.77 3.81 -20.46
CA ASP A 2 9.18 5.11 -20.83
C ASP A 2 7.93 4.94 -21.69
N ASN A 3 7.63 3.70 -22.12
CA ASN A 3 6.41 3.38 -22.84
C ASN A 3 5.91 1.94 -22.54
N PRO A 4 4.61 1.66 -22.78
CA PRO A 4 3.98 0.36 -22.51
C PRO A 4 4.64 -0.83 -23.24
N LEU A 5 5.08 -0.68 -24.48
CA LEU A 5 5.73 -1.75 -25.25
C LEU A 5 7.08 -2.14 -24.64
N SER A 6 7.85 -1.16 -24.14
CA SER A 6 9.12 -1.44 -23.46
C SER A 6 8.91 -2.17 -22.13
N TYR A 7 7.80 -1.90 -21.44
CA TYR A 7 7.46 -2.58 -20.19
C TYR A 7 7.07 -4.04 -20.43
N VAL A 8 6.18 -4.29 -21.39
CA VAL A 8 5.79 -5.66 -21.77
C VAL A 8 7.00 -6.47 -22.23
N ALA A 9 7.91 -5.87 -23.00
CA ALA A 9 9.16 -6.54 -23.39
C ALA A 9 10.01 -6.98 -22.18
N SER A 10 10.13 -6.12 -21.17
CA SER A 10 10.85 -6.47 -19.94
C SER A 10 10.15 -7.53 -19.08
N VAL A 11 8.81 -7.55 -19.06
CA VAL A 11 8.04 -8.64 -18.44
C VAL A 11 8.32 -9.96 -19.16
N TYR A 12 8.30 -9.95 -20.50
CA TYR A 12 8.64 -11.13 -21.29
C TYR A 12 10.06 -11.60 -21.03
N GLU A 13 11.07 -10.72 -21.00
CA GLU A 13 12.44 -11.10 -20.68
C GLU A 13 12.59 -11.70 -19.28
N ALA A 14 11.97 -11.07 -18.28
CA ALA A 14 12.08 -11.50 -16.89
C ALA A 14 11.45 -12.87 -16.63
N PHE A 15 10.34 -13.18 -17.30
CA PHE A 15 9.59 -14.42 -17.12
C PHE A 15 9.73 -15.38 -18.30
N HIS A 16 10.65 -15.17 -19.25
CA HIS A 16 10.74 -16.00 -20.47
C HIS A 16 10.96 -17.49 -20.19
N ASP A 17 11.64 -17.81 -19.08
CA ASP A 17 11.91 -19.17 -18.61
C ASP A 17 10.74 -19.75 -17.80
N GLU A 18 9.78 -18.91 -17.41
CA GLU A 18 8.65 -19.23 -16.52
C GLU A 18 7.31 -18.84 -17.17
N PRO A 19 6.84 -19.60 -18.18
CA PRO A 19 5.63 -19.27 -18.93
C PRO A 19 4.36 -19.22 -18.06
N GLU A 20 4.34 -19.94 -16.93
CA GLU A 20 3.23 -19.92 -15.97
C GLU A 20 3.08 -18.55 -15.30
N LYS A 21 4.19 -17.89 -14.95
CA LYS A 21 4.17 -16.53 -14.37
C LYS A 21 3.78 -15.48 -15.40
N LEU A 22 4.17 -15.70 -16.65
CA LEU A 22 3.80 -14.85 -17.78
C LEU A 22 2.28 -14.91 -18.03
N ASP A 23 1.69 -16.11 -18.02
CA ASP A 23 0.23 -16.29 -18.14
C ASP A 23 -0.51 -15.64 -16.96
N GLU A 24 -0.02 -15.85 -15.73
CA GLU A 24 -0.60 -15.25 -14.52
C GLU A 24 -0.54 -13.72 -14.57
N PHE A 25 0.56 -13.14 -15.06
CA PHE A 25 0.67 -11.70 -15.25
C PHE A 25 -0.38 -11.15 -16.23
N PHE A 26 -0.55 -11.78 -17.40
CA PHE A 26 -1.54 -11.33 -18.38
C PHE A 26 -2.97 -11.45 -17.85
N LYS A 27 -3.26 -12.52 -17.12
CA LYS A 27 -4.56 -12.71 -16.47
C LYS A 27 -4.84 -11.62 -15.43
N LEU A 28 -3.85 -11.29 -14.59
CA LEU A 28 -3.95 -10.20 -13.61
C LEU A 28 -4.09 -8.84 -14.30
N ALA A 29 -3.35 -8.60 -15.38
CA ALA A 29 -3.43 -7.35 -16.14
C ALA A 29 -4.78 -7.19 -16.87
N GLU A 30 -5.34 -8.27 -17.42
CA GLU A 30 -6.66 -8.29 -18.05
C GLU A 30 -7.75 -8.00 -17.02
N ASP A 31 -7.72 -8.69 -15.87
CA ASP A 31 -8.67 -8.51 -14.78
C ASP A 31 -8.62 -7.06 -14.23
N ALA A 32 -7.41 -6.54 -14.05
CA ALA A 32 -7.20 -5.18 -13.57
C ALA A 32 -7.62 -4.11 -14.60
N THR A 33 -7.62 -4.42 -15.90
CA THR A 33 -8.14 -3.53 -16.95
C THR A 33 -9.68 -3.61 -17.03
N ALA A 34 -10.25 -4.79 -16.78
CA ALA A 34 -11.69 -5.04 -16.83
C ALA A 34 -12.46 -4.48 -15.62
N ASN A 35 -11.88 -4.57 -14.40
CA ASN A 35 -12.60 -4.26 -13.16
C ASN A 35 -12.20 -2.94 -12.48
N ARG A 36 -11.38 -2.08 -13.12
CA ARG A 36 -10.67 -0.93 -12.50
C ARG A 36 -9.69 -1.39 -11.42
N PHE A 37 -8.46 -1.67 -11.83
CA PHE A 37 -7.25 -1.86 -11.02
C PHE A 37 -7.45 -1.71 -9.50
N ASP A 38 -7.85 -2.81 -8.85
CA ASP A 38 -8.09 -2.89 -7.41
C ASP A 38 -6.77 -3.16 -6.65
N GLU A 39 -6.74 -2.76 -5.38
CA GLU A 39 -5.56 -2.92 -4.50
C GLU A 39 -5.12 -4.38 -4.38
N ALA A 40 -6.06 -5.32 -4.36
CA ALA A 40 -5.77 -6.75 -4.34
C ALA A 40 -5.01 -7.22 -5.60
N SER A 41 -5.42 -6.75 -6.79
CA SER A 41 -4.74 -7.07 -8.05
C SER A 41 -3.36 -6.41 -8.11
N ALA A 42 -3.22 -5.22 -7.52
CA ALA A 42 -1.94 -4.53 -7.36
C ALA A 42 -0.98 -5.29 -6.44
N ILE A 43 -1.46 -5.80 -5.30
CA ILE A 43 -0.67 -6.62 -4.37
C ILE A 43 -0.26 -7.93 -5.04
N ALA A 44 -1.19 -8.64 -5.67
CA ALA A 44 -0.90 -9.88 -6.37
C ALA A 44 0.14 -9.70 -7.48
N MET A 45 0.05 -8.61 -8.25
CA MET A 45 1.01 -8.31 -9.31
C MET A 45 2.38 -7.89 -8.77
N THR A 46 2.41 -7.18 -7.63
CA THR A 46 3.66 -6.83 -6.94
C THR A 46 4.33 -8.07 -6.33
N GLU A 47 3.55 -9.00 -5.79
CA GLU A 47 4.03 -10.30 -5.29
C GLU A 47 4.55 -11.20 -6.43
N LEU A 48 3.86 -11.24 -7.57
CA LEU A 48 4.30 -11.97 -8.75
C LEU A 48 5.66 -11.48 -9.27
N MET A 49 5.88 -10.16 -9.19
CA MET A 49 7.13 -9.49 -9.58
C MET A 49 8.15 -9.35 -8.45
N LYS A 50 7.95 -10.06 -7.33
CA LYS A 50 8.84 -9.99 -6.17
C LYS A 50 10.22 -10.53 -6.54
N GLY A 51 11.20 -9.63 -6.59
CA GLY A 51 12.55 -9.90 -7.09
C GLY A 51 12.91 -9.10 -8.35
N HIS A 52 11.90 -8.56 -9.06
CA HIS A 52 12.05 -7.72 -10.24
C HIS A 52 11.54 -6.30 -9.97
N GLN A 53 12.24 -5.57 -9.10
CA GLN A 53 11.85 -4.21 -8.67
C GLN A 53 11.64 -3.23 -9.84
N ASN A 54 12.38 -3.41 -10.94
CA ASN A 54 12.21 -2.61 -12.16
C ASN A 54 10.82 -2.79 -12.80
N LEU A 55 10.23 -4.00 -12.68
CA LEU A 55 8.89 -4.30 -13.19
C LEU A 55 7.81 -3.74 -12.26
N VAL A 56 8.01 -3.83 -10.94
CA VAL A 56 7.10 -3.22 -9.97
C VAL A 56 7.04 -1.70 -10.17
N GLN A 57 8.19 -1.04 -10.34
CA GLN A 57 8.24 0.40 -10.58
C GLN A 57 7.64 0.79 -11.94
N GLY A 58 7.83 -0.06 -12.95
CA GLY A 58 7.27 0.14 -14.29
C GLY A 58 5.76 -0.03 -14.37
N LEU A 59 5.08 -0.56 -13.34
CA LEU A 59 3.62 -0.63 -13.29
C LEU A 59 2.96 0.74 -13.46
N SER A 60 3.62 1.80 -12.99
CA SER A 60 3.18 3.19 -13.17
C SER A 60 3.03 3.61 -14.64
N VAL A 61 3.71 2.94 -15.58
CA VAL A 61 3.63 3.19 -17.03
C VAL A 61 2.31 2.66 -17.61
N PHE A 62 1.83 1.52 -17.14
CA PHE A 62 0.55 0.93 -17.55
C PHE A 62 -0.62 1.42 -16.71
N PHE A 63 -0.36 1.64 -15.43
CA PHE A 63 -1.34 1.98 -14.42
C PHE A 63 -0.83 3.20 -13.64
N PRO A 64 -0.90 4.41 -14.21
CA PRO A 64 -0.40 5.63 -13.56
C PRO A 64 -1.12 5.98 -12.24
N ASN A 65 -2.26 5.35 -11.96
CA ASN A 65 -2.98 5.48 -10.69
C ASN A 65 -2.56 4.44 -9.63
N ALA A 66 -1.70 3.47 -9.96
CA ALA A 66 -1.21 2.41 -9.06
C ALA A 66 0.05 2.85 -8.29
N ASN A 67 0.03 4.06 -7.73
CA ASN A 67 1.19 4.74 -7.14
C ASN A 67 1.64 4.07 -5.82
N MET A 68 2.26 2.89 -5.90
CA MET A 68 2.84 2.13 -4.79
C MET A 68 4.23 2.67 -4.46
N THR A 69 4.37 3.38 -3.35
CA THR A 69 5.69 3.59 -2.72
C THR A 69 5.52 3.98 -1.24
N SER A 70 5.98 3.12 -0.31
CA SER A 70 6.95 3.40 0.78
C SER A 70 6.72 2.49 2.00
N PRO A 71 7.72 2.18 2.88
CA PRO A 71 7.64 1.35 4.12
C PRO A 71 6.43 1.54 5.08
N ARG A 72 5.57 2.53 4.82
CA ARG A 72 4.21 2.71 5.34
C ARG A 72 3.24 1.57 4.94
N GLU A 73 3.45 0.93 3.79
CA GLU A 73 2.56 -0.11 3.23
C GLU A 73 2.67 -1.46 3.98
N ALA A 74 3.86 -1.84 4.46
CA ALA A 74 4.00 -3.05 5.29
C ALA A 74 3.36 -2.92 6.70
N ALA A 75 3.23 -1.69 7.20
CA ALA A 75 2.50 -1.41 8.44
C ALA A 75 0.98 -1.30 8.22
N GLN A 76 0.50 -1.11 6.99
CA GLN A 76 -0.92 -1.00 6.64
C GLN A 76 -1.63 -2.38 6.68
N GLU A 77 -0.96 -3.43 6.20
CA GLU A 77 -1.51 -4.79 6.08
C GLU A 77 -1.90 -5.43 7.44
N ARG A 78 -1.19 -5.10 8.53
CA ARG A 78 -1.55 -5.58 9.89
C ARG A 78 -2.67 -4.78 10.54
N PHE A 79 -2.90 -3.52 10.14
CA PHE A 79 -3.90 -2.64 10.75
C PHE A 79 -5.27 -2.70 10.04
N GLU A 80 -5.32 -2.99 8.74
CA GLU A 80 -6.59 -3.10 7.98
C GLU A 80 -7.41 -4.34 8.33
N SER A 81 -6.78 -5.41 8.81
CA SER A 81 -7.45 -6.68 9.09
C SER A 81 -8.42 -6.63 10.29
N VAL A 82 -8.29 -5.65 11.20
CA VAL A 82 -9.03 -5.69 12.48
C VAL A 82 -10.12 -4.62 12.64
N ASN A 83 -10.06 -3.44 12.03
CA ASN A 83 -11.20 -2.50 11.95
C ASN A 83 -10.92 -1.27 11.06
N SER A 84 -11.36 -1.34 9.80
CA SER A 84 -11.14 -0.33 8.75
C SER A 84 -11.57 1.10 9.12
N HIS A 85 -12.65 1.28 9.90
CA HIS A 85 -13.12 2.63 10.28
C HIS A 85 -12.19 3.33 11.28
N VAL A 86 -11.61 2.54 12.21
CA VAL A 86 -10.68 3.04 13.21
C VAL A 86 -9.38 3.47 12.51
N TYR A 87 -8.83 2.60 11.67
CA TYR A 87 -7.62 2.89 10.91
C TYR A 87 -7.74 4.16 10.05
N ASN A 88 -8.80 4.27 9.25
CA ASN A 88 -9.02 5.43 8.38
C ASN A 88 -9.13 6.74 9.15
N SER A 89 -9.73 6.69 10.34
CA SER A 89 -9.85 7.86 11.20
C SER A 89 -8.52 8.26 11.83
N VAL A 90 -7.70 7.30 12.30
CA VAL A 90 -6.32 7.56 12.78
C VAL A 90 -5.46 8.16 11.68
N VAL A 91 -5.46 7.58 10.48
CA VAL A 91 -4.69 8.09 9.33
C VAL A 91 -5.08 9.52 8.98
N ARG A 92 -6.39 9.82 9.03
CA ARG A 92 -6.89 11.18 8.77
C ARG A 92 -6.39 12.18 9.83
N ILE A 93 -6.36 11.78 11.10
CA ILE A 93 -5.88 12.60 12.21
C ILE A 93 -4.37 12.87 12.07
N LEU A 94 -3.56 11.84 11.77
CA LEU A 94 -2.12 11.99 11.55
C LEU A 94 -1.80 12.92 10.36
N LYS A 95 -2.51 12.77 9.24
CA LYS A 95 -2.37 13.68 8.08
C LYS A 95 -2.70 15.14 8.44
N LYS A 96 -3.66 15.39 9.34
CA LYS A 96 -3.95 16.76 9.79
C LYS A 96 -2.81 17.35 10.63
N TYR A 97 -2.19 16.54 11.48
CA TYR A 97 -1.01 16.92 12.27
C TYR A 97 0.20 17.24 11.37
N GLU A 98 0.52 16.38 10.41
CA GLU A 98 1.64 16.59 9.48
C GLU A 98 1.50 17.87 8.65
N ASN A 99 0.27 18.23 8.29
CA ASN A 99 -0.03 19.48 7.59
C ASN A 99 -0.01 20.72 8.50
N GLY A 100 0.39 20.58 9.77
CA GLY A 100 0.45 21.66 10.77
C GLY A 100 -0.93 22.20 11.18
N LYS A 101 -2.02 21.52 10.79
CA LYS A 101 -3.41 21.95 11.06
C LYS A 101 -3.95 21.45 12.40
N MET A 102 -3.15 20.70 13.15
CA MET A 102 -3.51 20.08 14.42
C MET A 102 -2.28 20.00 15.31
N LEU A 103 -2.47 20.15 16.62
CA LEU A 103 -1.39 20.08 17.60
C LEU A 103 -1.14 18.62 18.04
N GLU A 104 0.08 18.33 18.46
CA GLU A 104 0.48 16.98 18.92
C GLU A 104 -0.41 16.45 20.05
N LYS A 105 -0.82 17.34 20.98
CA LYS A 105 -1.72 16.99 22.09
C LYS A 105 -3.14 16.62 21.63
N GLU A 106 -3.65 17.36 20.64
CA GLU A 106 -4.98 17.14 20.06
C GLU A 106 -5.00 15.85 19.23
N MET A 107 -3.97 15.66 18.39
CA MET A 107 -3.74 14.43 17.63
C MET A 107 -3.71 13.20 18.53
N ARG A 108 -2.90 13.25 19.59
CA ARG A 108 -2.76 12.13 20.54
C ARG A 108 -4.08 11.80 21.22
N LYS A 109 -4.82 12.82 21.65
CA LYS A 109 -6.12 12.63 22.31
C LYS A 109 -7.14 12.00 21.36
N GLU A 110 -7.27 12.52 20.14
CA GLU A 110 -8.24 11.98 19.16
C GLU A 110 -7.89 10.55 18.73
N VAL A 111 -6.60 10.23 18.56
CA VAL A 111 -6.20 8.85 18.23
C VAL A 111 -6.50 7.91 19.40
N LEU A 112 -6.15 8.29 20.64
CA LEU A 112 -6.40 7.46 21.83
C LEU A 112 -7.89 7.22 22.09
N ASP A 113 -8.74 8.22 21.88
CA ASP A 113 -10.20 8.09 22.02
C ASP A 113 -10.76 7.08 21.01
N LEU A 114 -10.19 7.08 19.80
CA LEU A 114 -10.64 6.26 18.69
C LEU A 114 -10.13 4.81 18.77
N VAL A 115 -8.94 4.57 19.33
CA VAL A 115 -8.42 3.22 19.61
C VAL A 115 -8.73 2.75 21.04
N TYR A 116 -9.54 3.50 21.80
CA TYR A 116 -9.78 3.26 23.23
C TYR A 116 -10.29 1.84 23.54
N TYR A 117 -11.15 1.28 22.68
CA TYR A 117 -11.68 -0.08 22.83
C TYR A 117 -10.78 -1.18 22.22
N HIS A 118 -9.57 -0.80 21.79
CA HIS A 118 -8.58 -1.67 21.17
C HIS A 118 -7.24 -1.56 21.91
N GLU A 119 -7.05 -2.39 22.93
CA GLU A 119 -5.85 -2.39 23.78
C GLU A 119 -4.57 -2.62 22.97
N ASP A 120 -4.61 -3.52 21.98
CA ASP A 120 -3.47 -3.82 21.09
C ASP A 120 -3.04 -2.58 20.29
N LEU A 121 -4.02 -1.84 19.75
CA LEU A 121 -3.78 -0.64 18.94
C LEU A 121 -3.32 0.53 19.80
N THR A 122 -3.82 0.63 21.02
CA THR A 122 -3.39 1.62 22.01
C THR A 122 -1.92 1.43 22.38
N GLY A 123 -1.50 0.18 22.62
CA GLY A 123 -0.11 -0.18 22.90
C GLY A 123 0.83 0.19 21.76
N GLU A 124 0.48 -0.18 20.53
CA GLU A 124 1.26 0.14 19.33
C GLU A 124 1.37 1.65 19.11
N PHE A 125 0.28 2.40 19.31
CA PHE A 125 0.30 3.86 19.18
C PHE A 125 1.22 4.52 20.22
N CYS A 126 1.15 4.10 21.49
CA CYS A 126 2.04 4.59 22.55
C CYS A 126 3.52 4.25 22.27
N ARG A 127 3.79 3.14 21.59
CA ARG A 127 5.14 2.75 21.17
C ARG A 127 5.68 3.63 20.04
N MET A 128 4.84 3.94 19.05
CA MET A 128 5.20 4.83 17.94
C MET A 128 5.32 6.29 18.38
N PHE A 129 4.49 6.72 19.34
CA PHE A 129 4.44 8.08 19.85
C PHE A 129 4.50 8.08 21.39
N PRO A 130 5.68 7.92 22.03
CA PRO A 130 5.78 7.93 23.49
C PRO A 130 5.35 9.29 24.06
N PRO A 131 4.77 9.33 25.28
CA PRO A 131 4.45 10.59 25.94
C PRO A 131 5.76 11.35 26.24
N LYS A 132 5.77 12.65 25.97
CA LYS A 132 6.85 13.53 26.43
C LYS A 132 6.65 13.81 27.93
N PRO A 133 7.74 13.86 28.73
CA PRO A 133 7.66 14.15 30.17
C PRO A 133 7.11 15.56 30.45
#